data_AF-A0A8H9H1N5-F1
#
_entry.id   AF-A0A8H9H1N5-F1
#
_cell.length_a   1.000
_cell.length_b   1.000
_cell.length_c   1.000
_cell.angle_alpha   90.00
_cell.angle_beta   90.00
_cell.angle_gamma   90.00
#
_symmetry.space_group_name_H-M   'P 1'
#
loop_
_entity.id
_entity.type
_entity.pdbx_description
1 polymer ?
#
loop_
_entity_poly.entity_id
_entity_poly.type
_entity_poly.pdbx_seq_one_letter_code
_entity_poly.pdbx_strand_id
1 'polypeptide(L)'
;MSRAPEPIPSPEVIDLYKMAVEMADRVSARRGTSNSFFLSVQTAFVAVLGLANPAVTKSLWASTAVTLAGIGLSATWWLQLKSYRDLNRAKFEVINKIEQQLPVRIFSDEWAALKRDPVRSWRARYAELGLSERGVPFVFMALHILLFLGRLLG
;
A
#
# COMPACT_ATOMS: atom_id res chain seq x y z
N MET A 1 -16.29 -14.69 -44.84
CA MET A 1 -15.61 -15.59 -43.88
C MET A 1 -16.35 -15.46 -42.55
N SER A 2 -17.18 -16.44 -42.20
CA SER A 2 -17.88 -16.48 -40.91
C SER A 2 -16.84 -16.75 -39.82
N ARG A 3 -16.62 -15.83 -38.88
CA ARG A 3 -15.84 -16.13 -37.68
C ARG A 3 -16.57 -17.25 -36.96
N ALA A 4 -15.90 -18.37 -36.73
CA ALA A 4 -16.42 -19.41 -35.84
C ALA A 4 -16.83 -18.73 -34.52
N PRO A 5 -18.00 -19.07 -33.94
CA PRO A 5 -18.41 -18.50 -32.67
C PRO A 5 -17.31 -18.77 -31.65
N GLU A 6 -16.82 -17.72 -31.00
CA GLU A 6 -15.84 -17.92 -29.93
C GLU A 6 -16.47 -18.85 -28.87
N PRO A 7 -15.70 -19.83 -28.37
CA PRO A 7 -16.21 -20.75 -27.38
C PRO A 7 -16.72 -19.95 -26.17
N ILE A 8 -17.99 -20.16 -25.83
CA ILE A 8 -18.59 -19.56 -24.63
C ILE A 8 -17.78 -20.06 -23.44
N PRO A 9 -17.24 -19.19 -22.56
CA PRO A 9 -16.49 -19.63 -21.41
C PRO A 9 -17.31 -20.58 -20.56
N SER A 10 -16.68 -21.62 -20.02
CA SER A 10 -17.38 -22.51 -19.10
C SER A 10 -17.83 -21.72 -17.86
N PRO A 11 -19.02 -22.03 -17.30
CA PRO A 11 -19.50 -21.39 -16.07
C PRO A 11 -18.47 -21.46 -14.93
N GLU A 12 -17.74 -22.58 -14.84
CA GLU A 12 -16.68 -22.81 -13.86
C GLU A 12 -15.55 -21.76 -13.96
N VAL A 13 -15.10 -21.41 -15.16
CA VAL A 13 -14.05 -20.40 -15.36
C VAL A 13 -14.53 -19.02 -14.93
N ILE A 14 -15.80 -18.69 -15.21
CA ILE A 14 -16.40 -17.41 -14.81
C ILE A 14 -16.48 -17.32 -13.27
N ASP A 15 -16.84 -18.40 -12.59
CA ASP A 15 -16.96 -18.41 -11.13
C ASP A 15 -15.59 -18.32 -10.44
N LEU A 16 -14.58 -19.04 -10.95
CA LEU A 16 -13.20 -18.91 -10.49
C LEU A 16 -12.65 -17.49 -10.73
N TYR A 17 -12.96 -16.88 -11.86
CA TYR A 17 -12.60 -15.50 -12.17
C TYR A 17 -13.21 -14.52 -11.17
N LYS A 18 -14.53 -14.59 -10.93
CA LYS A 18 -15.22 -13.74 -9.95
C LYS A 18 -14.61 -13.88 -8.55
N MET A 19 -14.37 -15.11 -8.10
CA MET A 19 -13.75 -15.37 -6.81
C MET A 19 -12.33 -14.79 -6.72
N ALA A 20 -11.51 -14.95 -7.76
CA ALA A 20 -10.16 -14.40 -7.80
C ALA A 20 -10.17 -12.86 -7.71
N VAL A 21 -11.07 -12.22 -8.45
CA VAL A 21 -11.27 -10.76 -8.44
C VAL A 21 -11.72 -10.28 -7.06
N GLU A 22 -12.71 -10.94 -6.46
CA GLU A 22 -13.18 -10.61 -5.11
C GLU A 22 -12.06 -10.74 -4.06
N MET A 23 -11.24 -11.79 -4.15
CA MET A 23 -10.10 -11.95 -3.25
C MET A 23 -9.03 -10.86 -3.44
N ALA A 24 -8.82 -10.37 -4.66
CA ALA A 24 -7.90 -9.26 -4.93
C ALA A 24 -8.44 -7.93 -4.37
N ASP A 25 -9.75 -7.69 -4.52
CA ASP A 25 -10.42 -6.53 -3.96
C ASP A 25 -10.35 -6.52 -2.42
N ARG A 26 -10.66 -7.65 -1.76
CA ARG A 26 -10.55 -7.79 -0.29
C ARG A 26 -9.14 -7.49 0.23
N VAL A 27 -8.10 -7.91 -0.49
CA VAL A 27 -6.70 -7.58 -0.14
C VAL A 27 -6.43 -6.09 -0.28
N SER A 28 -6.94 -5.47 -1.35
CA SER A 28 -6.81 -4.03 -1.60
C SER A 28 -7.52 -3.22 -0.50
N ALA A 29 -8.73 -3.62 -0.10
CA ALA A 29 -9.45 -3.03 1.03
C ALA A 29 -8.69 -3.19 2.36
N ARG A 30 -8.15 -4.38 2.63
CA ARG A 30 -7.34 -4.65 3.84
C ARG A 30 -6.08 -3.77 3.90
N ARG A 31 -5.44 -3.53 2.76
CA ARG A 31 -4.31 -2.58 2.67
C ARG A 31 -4.76 -1.17 3.07
N GLY A 32 -5.90 -0.70 2.58
CA GLY A 32 -6.46 0.62 2.95
C GLY A 32 -6.69 0.75 4.45
N THR A 33 -7.36 -0.24 5.06
CA THR A 33 -7.59 -0.26 6.52
C THR A 33 -6.28 -0.27 7.31
N SER A 34 -5.30 -1.09 6.89
CA SER A 34 -3.99 -1.14 7.52
C SER A 34 -3.24 0.19 7.43
N ASN A 35 -3.36 0.91 6.31
CA ASN A 35 -2.74 2.21 6.12
C ASN A 35 -3.32 3.25 7.09
N SER A 36 -4.65 3.33 7.20
CA SER A 36 -5.33 4.22 8.14
C SER A 36 -5.00 3.90 9.59
N PHE A 37 -4.86 2.62 9.95
CA PHE A 37 -4.44 2.20 11.29
C PHE A 37 -3.06 2.74 11.66
N PHE A 38 -2.04 2.49 10.83
CA PHE A 38 -0.67 2.94 11.12
C PHE A 38 -0.54 4.46 11.10
N LEU A 39 -1.25 5.15 10.20
CA LEU A 39 -1.29 6.61 10.18
C LEU A 39 -1.82 7.16 11.51
N SER A 40 -2.93 6.61 12.01
CA SER A 40 -3.51 7.01 13.30
C SER A 40 -2.57 6.74 14.47
N VAL A 41 -1.97 5.53 14.53
CA VAL A 41 -1.02 5.16 15.58
C VAL A 41 0.18 6.08 15.58
N GLN A 42 0.82 6.32 14.43
CA GLN A 42 2.00 7.17 14.34
C GLN A 42 1.69 8.64 14.63
N THR A 43 0.54 9.13 14.20
CA THR A 43 0.10 10.51 14.51
C THR A 43 -0.13 10.68 16.01
N ALA A 44 -0.83 9.73 16.64
CA ALA A 44 -1.04 9.74 18.09
C ALA A 44 0.28 9.63 18.86
N PHE A 45 1.20 8.77 18.40
CA PHE A 45 2.53 8.63 18.99
C PHE A 45 3.26 9.99 18.98
N VAL A 46 3.41 10.62 17.81
CA VAL A 46 4.08 11.92 17.70
C VAL A 46 3.39 12.99 18.56
N ALA A 47 2.06 13.02 18.60
CA ALA A 47 1.31 13.97 19.43
C ALA A 47 1.59 13.78 20.93
N VAL A 48 1.55 12.54 21.43
CA VAL A 48 1.88 12.24 22.84
C VAL A 48 3.31 12.64 23.17
N LEU A 49 4.26 12.43 22.26
CA LEU A 49 5.65 12.85 22.46
C LEU A 49 5.85 14.37 22.45
N GLY A 50 5.03 15.10 21.68
CA GLY A 50 5.05 16.56 21.65
C GLY A 50 4.46 17.19 22.91
N LEU A 51 3.54 16.49 23.58
CA LEU A 51 2.89 16.94 24.83
C LEU A 51 3.57 16.41 26.10
N ALA A 52 4.52 15.48 25.97
CA ALA A 52 5.19 14.87 27.11
C ALA A 52 6.01 15.89 27.91
N ASN A 53 6.04 15.72 29.23
CA ASN A 53 6.79 16.61 30.13
C ASN A 53 8.30 16.57 29.79
N PRO A 54 8.97 17.74 29.63
CA PRO A 54 10.38 17.83 29.34
C PRO A 54 11.27 16.97 30.25
N ALA A 55 10.92 16.86 31.53
CA ALA A 55 11.67 16.07 32.51
C ALA A 55 11.71 14.56 32.19
N VAL A 56 10.63 14.01 31.63
CA VAL A 56 10.56 12.61 31.18
C VAL A 56 11.35 12.42 29.88
N THR A 57 11.34 13.45 29.02
CA THR A 57 12.01 13.39 27.70
C THR A 57 13.52 13.66 27.74
N LYS A 58 14.05 14.20 28.84
CA LYS A 58 15.51 14.44 29.00
C LYS A 58 16.31 13.17 29.28
N SER A 59 15.68 12.07 29.70
CA SER A 59 16.37 10.79 29.85
C SER A 59 16.80 10.26 28.48
N LEU A 60 18.11 10.16 28.23
CA LEU A 60 18.67 9.64 26.99
C LEU A 60 18.16 8.23 26.68
N TRP A 61 18.04 7.39 27.70
CA TRP A 61 17.50 6.04 27.56
C TRP A 61 16.03 6.08 27.10
N ALA A 62 15.19 6.89 27.74
CA ALA A 62 13.78 7.00 27.39
C ALA A 62 13.60 7.56 25.96
N SER A 63 14.34 8.61 25.61
CA SER A 63 14.33 9.21 24.27
C SER A 63 14.81 8.23 23.19
N THR A 64 15.83 7.42 23.48
CA THR A 64 16.31 6.38 22.55
C THR A 64 15.26 5.30 22.37
N ALA A 65 14.66 4.79 23.45
CA ALA A 65 13.64 3.74 23.39
C ALA A 65 12.40 4.19 22.60
N VAL A 66 11.91 5.41 22.85
CA VAL A 66 10.80 6.02 22.11
C VAL A 66 11.11 6.14 20.61
N THR A 67 12.32 6.59 20.28
CA THR A 67 12.73 6.78 18.88
C THR A 67 12.79 5.45 18.15
N LEU A 68 13.39 4.44 18.77
CA LEU A 68 13.45 3.08 18.22
C LEU A 68 12.06 2.48 18.03
N ALA A 69 11.13 2.71 18.97
CA ALA A 69 9.75 2.27 18.84
C ALA A 69 9.04 2.93 17.64
N GLY A 70 9.20 4.25 17.47
CA GLY A 70 8.63 4.97 16.34
C GLY A 70 9.19 4.55 14.97
N ILE A 71 10.52 4.35 14.91
CA ILE A 71 11.19 3.80 13.71
C ILE A 71 10.70 2.38 13.43
N GLY A 72 10.59 1.53 14.47
CA GLY A 72 10.11 0.15 14.36
C GLY A 72 8.67 0.05 13.84
N LEU A 73 7.79 0.94 14.31
CA LEU A 73 6.41 1.05 13.80
C LEU A 73 6.38 1.49 12.34
N SER A 74 7.19 2.48 11.96
CA SER A 74 7.33 2.90 10.56
C SER A 74 7.86 1.78 9.67
N ALA A 75 8.88 1.03 10.12
CA ALA A 75 9.43 -0.08 9.36
C ALA A 75 8.39 -1.20 9.17
N THR A 76 7.67 -1.56 10.23
CA THR A 76 6.57 -2.54 10.19
C THR A 76 5.48 -2.10 9.21
N TRP A 77 5.08 -0.83 9.27
CA TRP A 77 4.09 -0.27 8.34
C TRP A 77 4.56 -0.39 6.88
N TRP A 78 5.81 -0.02 6.60
CA TRP A 78 6.38 -0.13 5.26
C TRP A 78 6.42 -1.58 4.75
N LEU A 79 6.86 -2.52 5.60
CA LEU A 79 6.87 -3.95 5.26
C LEU A 79 5.46 -4.47 4.94
N GLN A 80 4.46 -4.04 5.71
CA GLN A 80 3.08 -4.43 5.50
C GLN A 80 2.54 -3.90 4.16
N LEU A 81 2.81 -2.63 3.83
CA LEU A 81 2.45 -2.04 2.53
C LEU A 81 3.13 -2.77 1.36
N LYS A 82 4.41 -3.10 1.51
CA LYS A 82 5.16 -3.88 0.51
C LYS A 82 4.53 -5.26 0.31
N SER A 83 4.23 -5.96 1.39
CA SER A 83 3.61 -7.30 1.37
C SER A 83 2.27 -7.29 0.63
N TYR A 84 1.36 -6.37 0.97
CA TYR A 84 0.07 -6.27 0.28
C TYR A 84 0.22 -5.99 -1.21
N ARG A 85 1.16 -5.13 -1.59
CA ARG A 85 1.42 -4.82 -3.00
C ARG A 85 1.94 -6.04 -3.76
N ASP A 86 2.91 -6.74 -3.19
CA ASP A 86 3.52 -7.90 -3.82
C ASP A 86 2.49 -9.04 -3.97
N LEU A 87 1.64 -9.25 -2.94
CA LEU A 87 0.52 -10.20 -3.01
C LEU A 87 -0.53 -9.79 -4.05
N ASN A 88 -0.92 -8.51 -4.09
CA ASN A 88 -1.91 -8.05 -5.05
C ASN A 88 -1.40 -8.19 -6.49
N ARG A 89 -0.12 -7.88 -6.73
CA ARG A 89 0.53 -8.11 -8.02
C ARG A 89 0.45 -9.58 -8.44
N ALA A 90 0.76 -10.51 -7.54
CA ALA A 90 0.67 -11.94 -7.82
C ALA A 90 -0.77 -12.38 -8.13
N LYS A 91 -1.76 -11.85 -7.40
CA LYS A 91 -3.20 -12.13 -7.66
C LYS A 91 -3.62 -11.65 -9.04
N PHE A 92 -3.28 -10.42 -9.42
CA PHE A 92 -3.59 -9.87 -10.74
C PHE A 92 -2.89 -10.62 -11.87
N GLU A 93 -1.69 -11.16 -11.65
CA GLU A 93 -1.05 -12.04 -12.64
C GLU A 93 -1.87 -13.30 -12.91
N VAL A 94 -2.45 -13.90 -11.86
CA VAL A 94 -3.34 -15.06 -12.01
C VAL A 94 -4.67 -14.67 -12.66
N ILE A 95 -5.28 -13.56 -12.26
CA ILE A 95 -6.53 -13.04 -12.88
C ILE A 95 -6.32 -12.84 -14.38
N ASN A 96 -5.24 -12.17 -14.79
CA ASN A 96 -4.96 -11.92 -16.20
C ASN A 96 -4.66 -13.20 -17.00
N LYS A 97 -4.19 -14.27 -16.36
CA LYS A 97 -4.05 -15.60 -16.99
C LYS A 97 -5.43 -16.23 -17.22
N ILE A 98 -6.36 -16.12 -16.27
CA ILE A 98 -7.74 -16.59 -16.41
C ILE A 98 -8.46 -15.81 -17.53
N GLU A 99 -8.24 -14.50 -17.63
CA GLU A 99 -8.81 -13.65 -18.69
C GLU A 99 -8.47 -14.11 -20.11
N GLN A 100 -7.38 -14.88 -20.31
CA GLN A 100 -7.04 -15.41 -21.64
C GLN A 100 -8.08 -16.40 -22.17
N GLN A 101 -8.89 -16.98 -21.28
CA GLN A 101 -9.98 -17.92 -21.59
C GLN A 101 -11.35 -17.23 -21.68
N LEU A 102 -11.40 -15.92 -21.43
CA LEU A 102 -12.62 -15.12 -21.49
C LEU A 102 -12.68 -14.32 -22.81
N PRO A 103 -13.88 -14.01 -23.33
CA PRO A 103 -14.05 -13.21 -24.55
C PRO A 103 -13.62 -11.76 -24.36
N VAL A 104 -13.52 -11.30 -23.11
CA VAL A 104 -13.12 -9.93 -22.74
C VAL A 104 -12.12 -9.99 -21.59
N ARG A 105 -11.05 -9.19 -21.69
CA ARG A 105 -9.94 -9.17 -20.73
C ARG A 105 -9.95 -7.86 -19.95
N ILE A 106 -10.96 -7.70 -19.09
CA ILE A 106 -11.29 -6.44 -18.42
C ILE A 106 -10.06 -5.76 -17.79
N PHE A 107 -9.34 -6.47 -16.92
CA PHE A 107 -8.20 -5.93 -16.18
C PHE A 107 -6.94 -5.85 -17.03
N SER A 108 -6.72 -6.77 -17.97
CA SER A 108 -5.61 -6.68 -18.93
C SER A 108 -5.76 -5.47 -19.86
N ASP A 109 -6.97 -5.21 -20.34
CA ASP A 109 -7.30 -4.10 -21.23
C ASP A 109 -7.22 -2.76 -20.47
N GLU A 110 -7.71 -2.71 -19.23
CA GLU A 110 -7.52 -1.57 -18.33
C GLU A 110 -6.03 -1.25 -18.14
N TRP A 111 -5.20 -2.26 -17.86
CA TRP A 111 -3.76 -2.10 -17.70
C TRP A 111 -3.06 -1.63 -19.00
N ALA A 112 -3.53 -2.10 -20.16
CA ALA A 112 -3.04 -1.65 -21.45
C ALA A 112 -3.42 -0.20 -21.74
N ALA A 113 -4.64 0.22 -21.40
CA ALA A 113 -5.11 1.60 -21.53
C ALA A 113 -4.26 2.55 -20.65
N LEU A 114 -4.01 2.17 -19.39
CA LEU A 114 -3.16 2.95 -18.47
C LEU A 114 -1.73 3.14 -18.99
N LYS A 115 -1.19 2.21 -19.79
CA LYS A 115 0.15 2.31 -20.39
C LYS A 115 0.21 3.11 -21.69
N ARG A 116 -0.91 3.18 -22.43
CA ARG A 116 -0.97 3.84 -23.74
C ARG A 116 -1.16 5.33 -23.64
N ASP A 117 -1.77 5.81 -22.57
CA ASP A 117 -1.95 7.24 -22.36
C ASP A 117 -0.59 7.88 -22.02
N PRO A 118 -0.03 8.80 -22.83
CA PRO A 118 1.20 9.52 -22.52
C PRO A 118 0.87 10.50 -21.40
N VAL A 119 0.79 10.00 -20.17
CA VAL A 119 0.34 10.84 -19.08
C VAL A 119 1.42 11.87 -18.79
N ARG A 120 1.03 13.14 -18.94
CA ARG A 120 1.73 14.35 -18.49
C ARG A 120 2.21 14.15 -17.04
N SER A 121 3.45 13.67 -16.91
CA SER A 121 4.42 13.47 -15.79
C SER A 121 4.01 13.53 -14.30
N TRP A 122 2.84 14.04 -13.95
CA TRP A 122 2.32 14.21 -12.60
C TRP A 122 0.97 13.49 -12.38
N ARG A 123 0.22 13.19 -13.44
CA ARG A 123 -1.16 12.64 -13.38
C ARG A 123 -1.29 11.15 -13.67
N ALA A 124 -0.19 10.40 -13.91
CA ALA A 124 -0.20 8.95 -14.18
C ALA A 124 -0.57 8.11 -12.94
N ARG A 125 -1.34 8.74 -12.05
CA ARG A 125 -1.25 8.60 -10.61
C ARG A 125 -2.33 7.68 -10.05
N TYR A 126 -3.17 7.11 -10.90
CA TYR A 126 -4.02 5.99 -10.49
C TYR A 126 -3.18 4.79 -10.05
N ALA A 127 -1.94 4.67 -10.54
CA ALA A 127 -0.92 3.73 -10.06
C ALA A 127 -0.10 4.24 -8.84
N GLU A 128 -0.27 5.50 -8.43
CA GLU A 128 0.64 6.22 -7.52
C GLU A 128 -0.08 6.85 -6.30
N LEU A 129 -1.30 6.42 -5.94
CA LEU A 129 -1.65 6.37 -4.51
C LEU A 129 -0.55 5.62 -3.73
N GLY A 130 0.13 4.68 -4.41
CA GLY A 130 1.34 4.02 -3.93
C GLY A 130 2.54 4.92 -3.65
N LEU A 131 2.73 6.11 -4.24
CA LEU A 131 3.91 6.96 -3.91
C LEU A 131 3.67 7.82 -2.68
N SER A 132 2.48 8.42 -2.55
CA SER A 132 2.10 9.11 -1.31
C SER A 132 2.00 8.12 -0.15
N GLU A 133 1.43 6.92 -0.34
CA GLU A 133 1.36 5.90 0.72
C GLU A 133 2.73 5.27 1.04
N ARG A 134 3.64 5.09 0.06
CA ARG A 134 4.99 4.54 0.33
C ARG A 134 5.88 5.51 1.10
N GLY A 135 5.68 6.81 0.91
CA GLY A 135 6.51 7.84 1.52
C GLY A 135 6.18 8.08 3.00
N VAL A 136 4.93 7.90 3.40
CA VAL A 136 4.48 8.27 4.76
C VAL A 136 5.25 7.55 5.88
N PRO A 137 5.52 6.23 5.82
CA PRO A 137 6.34 5.57 6.84
C PRO A 137 7.72 6.23 7.00
N PHE A 138 8.36 6.63 5.90
CA PHE A 138 9.66 7.31 5.92
C PHE A 138 9.58 8.73 6.46
N VAL A 139 8.49 9.46 6.18
CA VAL A 139 8.23 10.77 6.78
C VAL A 139 8.17 10.62 8.31
N PHE A 140 7.42 9.66 8.84
CA PHE A 140 7.39 9.41 10.28
C PHE A 140 8.74 8.95 10.81
N MET A 141 9.50 8.13 10.07
CA MET A 141 10.84 7.74 10.49
C MET A 141 11.76 8.95 10.64
N ALA A 142 11.74 9.86 9.67
CA ALA A 142 12.47 11.13 9.72
C ALA A 142 12.00 12.03 10.88
N LEU A 143 10.69 12.12 11.12
CA LEU A 143 10.14 12.88 12.25
C LEU A 143 10.65 12.34 13.59
N HIS A 144 10.68 11.03 13.80
CA HIS A 144 11.21 10.45 15.04
C HIS A 144 12.69 10.74 15.22
N ILE A 145 13.49 10.68 14.15
CA ILE A 145 14.92 11.02 14.18
C ILE A 145 15.12 12.51 14.50
N LEU A 146 14.38 13.41 13.85
CA LEU A 146 14.46 14.85 14.11
C LEU A 146 14.06 15.20 15.55
N LEU A 147 13.01 14.58 16.06
CA LEU A 147 12.58 14.73 17.45
C LEU A 147 13.63 14.20 18.45
N PHE A 148 14.38 13.17 18.09
CA PHE A 148 15.49 12.69 18.91
C PHE A 148 16.66 13.67 18.90
N LEU A 149 17.10 14.12 17.71
CA LEU A 149 18.20 15.08 17.57
C LEU A 149 17.89 16.41 18.26
N GLY A 150 16.66 16.91 18.13
CA GLY A 150 16.22 18.12 18.83
C GLY A 150 16.32 18.02 20.36
N ARG A 151 16.11 16.82 20.93
CA ARG A 151 16.27 16.55 22.37
C ARG A 151 17.72 16.38 22.81
N LEU A 152 18.64 16.07 21.89
CA LEU A 152 20.07 15.99 22.19
C LEU A 152 20.75 17.37 22.15
N LEU A 153 20.24 18.28 21.32
CA LEU A 153 20.85 19.58 21.05
C LEU A 153 20.30 20.73 21.91
N GLY A 154 19.21 20.53 22.65
CA GLY A 154 18.58 21.52 23.54
C GLY A 154 18.30 20.97 24.92
#